data_AF-A0A8J7I737-F1
#
_entry.id   AF-A0A8J7I737-F1
#
_cell.length_a   1.000
_cell.length_b   1.000
_cell.length_c   1.000
_cell.angle_alpha   90.00
_cell.angle_beta   90.00
_cell.angle_gamma   90.00
#
_symmetry.space_group_name_H-M   'P 1'
#
loop_
_entity.id
_entity.type
_entity.pdbx_description
1 polymer ?
#
loop_
_entity_poly.entity_id
_entity_poly.type
_entity_poly.pdbx_seq_one_letter_code
_entity_poly.pdbx_strand_id
1 'polypeptide(L)' 'MNGRIIDNANFFHVDDLIKITDEQLYERLLNEFPAWIREARAKGILSAS' A
#
# COMPACT_ATOMS: atom_id res chain seq x y z
N MET A 1 -6.37 14.46 8.52
CA MET A 1 -6.62 13.00 8.50
C MET A 1 -7.82 12.60 9.39
N ASN A 2 -8.84 13.45 9.56
CA ASN A 2 -9.96 13.09 10.43
C ASN A 2 -10.90 12.12 9.70
N GLY A 3 -11.24 11.01 10.36
CA GLY A 3 -12.17 10.00 9.85
C GLY A 3 -11.53 8.79 9.17
N ARG A 4 -10.21 8.74 8.97
CA ARG A 4 -9.53 7.53 8.47
C ARG A 4 -9.11 6.62 9.63
N ILE A 5 -9.52 5.35 9.57
CA ILE A 5 -9.22 4.35 10.60
C ILE A 5 -7.81 3.77 10.44
N ILE A 6 -7.37 3.60 9.19
CA ILE A 6 -6.02 3.18 8.80
C ILE A 6 -5.56 4.04 7.62
N ASP A 7 -4.25 4.14 7.42
CA ASP A 7 -3.71 4.70 6.18
C ASP A 7 -3.60 3.59 5.13
N ASN A 8 -4.41 3.67 4.08
CA ASN A 8 -4.53 2.65 3.04
C ASN A 8 -4.00 3.14 1.69
N ALA A 9 -3.27 4.26 1.67
CA ALA A 9 -2.73 4.84 0.47
C ALA A 9 -1.31 5.32 0.74
N ASN A 10 -0.41 5.05 -0.21
CA ASN A 10 0.97 5.51 -0.13
C ASN A 10 1.42 6.11 -1.46
N PHE A 11 2.47 6.91 -1.38
CA PHE A 11 3.17 7.49 -2.50
C PHE A 11 4.62 7.00 -2.48
N PHE A 12 5.17 6.73 -3.65
CA PHE A 12 6.59 6.51 -3.83
C PHE A 12 7.10 7.42 -4.93
N HIS A 13 8.39 7.77 -4.86
CA HIS A 13 9.03 8.63 -5.83
C HIS A 13 9.49 7.83 -7.05
N VAL A 14 9.32 8.42 -8.23
CA VAL A 14 9.87 7.93 -9.50
C VAL A 14 10.37 9.12 -10.29
N ASP A 15 11.64 9.06 -10.70
CA ASP A 15 12.26 10.16 -11.45
C ASP A 15 11.74 10.21 -12.91
N ASP A 16 11.65 9.07 -13.56
CA ASP A 16 11.13 8.93 -14.93
C ASP A 16 10.33 7.63 -15.05
N LEU A 17 9.01 7.77 -15.20
CA LEU A 17 8.08 6.65 -15.28
C LEU A 17 8.29 5.80 -16.55
N ILE A 18 8.90 6.35 -17.60
CA ILE A 18 9.16 5.62 -18.84
C ILE A 18 10.38 4.69 -18.69
N LYS A 19 11.25 4.96 -17.71
CA LYS A 19 12.50 4.21 -17.48
C LYS A 19 12.38 3.08 -16.47
N ILE A 20 11.27 2.98 -15.74
CA ILE A 20 11.01 1.88 -14.80
C ILE A 20 10.30 0.74 -15.54
N THR A 21 10.69 -0.51 -15.27
CA THR A 21 9.95 -1.66 -15.82
C THR A 21 8.63 -1.84 -15.09
N ASP A 22 7.68 -2.51 -15.73
CA ASP A 22 6.40 -2.84 -15.11
C ASP A 22 6.61 -3.62 -13.79
N GLU A 23 7.53 -4.58 -13.76
CA GLU A 23 7.83 -5.36 -12.55
C GLU A 23 8.29 -4.47 -11.39
N GLN A 24 9.22 -3.56 -11.66
CA GLN A 24 9.72 -2.61 -10.67
C GLN A 24 8.63 -1.64 -10.21
N LEU A 25 7.75 -1.23 -11.12
CA LEU A 25 6.61 -0.40 -10.81
C LEU A 25 5.63 -1.14 -9.87
N TYR A 26 5.28 -2.38 -10.19
CA TYR A 26 4.39 -3.21 -9.37
C TYR A 26 4.99 -3.54 -8.00
N GLU A 27 6.28 -3.84 -7.92
CA GLU A 27 6.97 -4.07 -6.65
C GLU A 27 6.85 -2.85 -5.73
N ARG A 28 7.07 -1.64 -6.25
CA ARG A 28 6.97 -0.39 -5.49
C ARG A 28 5.53 -0.06 -5.08
N LEU A 29 4.57 -0.26 -5.99
CA LEU A 29 3.14 -0.04 -5.72
C LEU A 29 2.61 -0.95 -4.60
N LEU A 30 3.08 -2.20 -4.55
CA LEU A 30 2.56 -3.22 -3.64
C LEU A 30 3.38 -3.39 -2.36
N ASN A 31 4.47 -2.65 -2.21
CA ASN A 31 5.40 -2.79 -1.08
C ASN A 31 4.71 -2.68 0.30
N GLU A 32 3.75 -1.75 0.46
CA GLU A 32 3.03 -1.57 1.74
C GLU A 32 1.77 -2.43 1.88
N PHE A 33 1.33 -3.09 0.81
CA PHE A 33 0.07 -3.83 0.81
C PHE A 33 -0.01 -4.89 1.94
N PRO A 34 1.05 -5.68 2.22
CA PRO A 34 1.03 -6.62 3.35
C PRO A 34 0.86 -5.93 4.71
N ALA A 35 1.40 -4.72 4.89
CA ALA A 35 1.24 -3.96 6.12
C ALA A 35 -0.22 -3.48 6.29
N TRP A 36 -0.83 -2.97 5.22
CA TRP A 36 -2.24 -2.56 5.24
C TRP A 36 -3.17 -3.72 5.60
N ILE A 37 -2.92 -4.94 5.09
CA ILE A 37 -3.72 -6.11 5.46
C ILE A 37 -3.61 -6.42 6.95
N ARG A 38 -2.40 -6.31 7.54
CA ARG A 38 -2.21 -6.53 8.98
C ARG A 38 -2.95 -5.47 9.81
N GLU A 39 -2.84 -4.20 9.43
CA GLU A 39 -3.53 -3.11 10.13
C GLU A 39 -5.05 -3.23 10.03
N ALA A 40 -5.56 -3.53 8.82
CA ALA A 40 -6.99 -3.71 8.59
C ALA A 40 -7.56 -4.85 9.43
N ARG A 41 -6.84 -5.97 9.56
CA ARG A 41 -7.24 -7.09 10.45
C ARG A 41 -7.18 -6.68 11.92
N ALA A 42 -6.14 -5.98 12.35
CA ALA A 42 -6.00 -5.50 13.72
C ALA A 42 -7.11 -4.51 14.12
N LYS A 43 -7.66 -3.76 13.16
CA LYS A 43 -8.80 -2.85 13.35
C LYS A 43 -10.16 -3.52 13.12
N GLY A 44 -10.20 -4.82 12.81
CA GLY A 44 -11.44 -5.55 12.53
C GLY A 44 -12.14 -5.15 11.23
N ILE A 45 -11.45 -4.45 10.32
CA ILE A 45 -11.95 -4.08 8.99
C ILE A 45 -12.01 -5.32 8.09
N LEU A 46 -11.00 -6.18 8.20
CA LEU A 46 -10.97 -7.51 7.57
C LEU A 46 -11.13 -8.58 8.64
N SER A 47 -11.83 -9.67 8.28
CA SER A 47 -11.90 -10.84 9.16
C SER A 47 -10.52 -11.42 9.41
N ALA A 48 -10.32 -12.09 10.56
CA ALA A 48 -9.20 -13.00 10.71
C ALA A 48 -9.43 -14.20 9.77
N SER A 49 -8.37 -14.63 9.08
CA SER A 49 -8.39 -15.85 8.26
C SER A 49 -8.00 -17.03 9.10
#